data_AF-A0A520K9E9-F1
#
_entry.id   AF-A0A520K9E9-F1
#
_cell.length_a   1.000
_cell.length_b   1.000
_cell.length_c   1.000
_cell.angle_alpha   90.00
_cell.angle_beta   90.00
_cell.angle_gamma   90.00
#
_symmetry.space_group_name_H-M   'P 1'
#
loop_
_entity.id
_entity.type
_entity.pdbx_description
1 polymer ?
#
loop_
_entity_poly.entity_id
_entity_poly.type
_entity_poly.pdbx_seq_one_letter_code
_entity_poly.pdbx_strand_id
1 'polypeptide(L)'
;MVSRYRYKGLKGVAAGLALGLLTALVLVAAPPTLALPTAASFGVEDASGDKETYAVVPVNISTVQNGPVICIIFDIAYDTIVVNVVEVQRGDLTSTWDPPDFNNFAWGTRVAIVYDGNTTNGIQDGTTGSVVNLNFSIKGTPGSSCGMNLSNIQFSDTGYSVGTASAKNGTFSILGEPEPTPTPAPTPPPAPPRLGGGGGGGGGGGSLIFPPYLSTSTPTPAPSPTPSVTVTPLPTTTPTHSPSLASLASTAPSQTPTEKPRSGLLPLHMSDLGGIVFFITAYGFIFDSVAIWYLTLKWSYRKILRRSPAYPNSESDVKQLVR
;
A
#
# COMPACT_ATOMS: atom_id res chain seq x y z
N MET A 1 7.49 30.96 -71.82
CA MET A 1 6.27 30.53 -71.11
C MET A 1 6.23 31.22 -69.76
N VAL A 2 5.34 32.19 -69.57
CA VAL A 2 5.18 32.93 -68.30
C VAL A 2 3.85 32.52 -67.70
N SER A 3 3.89 31.72 -66.63
CA SER A 3 2.69 31.28 -65.91
C SER A 3 2.32 32.34 -64.88
N ARG A 4 1.18 33.01 -65.08
CA ARG A 4 0.60 33.96 -64.12
C ARG A 4 -0.35 33.21 -63.19
N TYR A 5 0.03 33.05 -61.92
CA TYR A 5 -0.89 32.60 -60.88
C TYR A 5 -1.78 33.77 -60.43
N ARG A 6 -3.08 33.68 -60.72
CA ARG A 6 -4.10 34.56 -60.14
C ARG A 6 -4.48 34.05 -58.74
N TYR A 7 -4.13 34.82 -57.72
CA TYR A 7 -4.69 34.64 -56.38
C TYR A 7 -6.15 35.15 -56.36
N LYS A 8 -7.11 34.25 -56.13
CA LYS A 8 -8.51 34.62 -55.86
C LYS A 8 -8.67 34.83 -54.35
N GLY A 9 -9.25 35.97 -53.98
CA GLY A 9 -9.33 36.47 -52.61
C GLY A 9 -10.11 35.58 -51.66
N LEU A 10 -9.47 35.28 -50.53
CA LEU A 10 -10.00 34.55 -49.38
C LEU A 10 -10.74 35.53 -48.45
N LYS A 11 -12.01 35.84 -48.74
CA LYS A 11 -12.86 36.71 -47.89
C LYS A 11 -14.01 35.97 -47.20
N GLY A 12 -13.94 34.63 -47.08
CA GLY A 12 -15.04 33.80 -46.56
C GLY A 12 -14.75 32.99 -45.28
N VAL A 13 -13.56 33.09 -44.67
CA VAL A 13 -13.17 32.20 -43.56
C VAL A 13 -13.40 32.81 -42.16
N ALA A 14 -13.62 34.13 -42.07
CA ALA A 14 -13.71 34.81 -40.78
C ALA A 14 -15.02 34.55 -40.01
N ALA A 15 -16.13 34.20 -40.68
CA ALA A 15 -17.43 34.02 -40.02
C ALA A 15 -17.66 32.60 -39.46
N GLY A 16 -16.97 31.57 -39.98
CA GLY A 16 -17.10 30.19 -39.50
C GLY A 16 -16.31 29.91 -38.22
N LEU A 17 -15.23 30.65 -37.97
CA LEU A 17 -14.34 30.47 -36.81
C LEU A 17 -14.95 31.02 -35.51
N ALA A 18 -15.79 32.06 -35.58
CA ALA A 18 -16.46 32.63 -34.41
C ALA A 18 -17.59 31.74 -33.88
N LEU A 19 -18.29 31.00 -34.74
CA LEU A 19 -19.38 30.09 -34.33
C LEU A 19 -18.86 28.73 -33.83
N GLY A 20 -17.69 28.28 -34.33
CA GLY A 20 -17.00 27.09 -33.83
C GLY A 20 -16.33 27.28 -32.45
N LEU A 21 -15.85 28.49 -32.15
CA LEU A 21 -15.31 28.82 -30.82
C LEU A 21 -16.40 28.96 -29.75
N LEU A 22 -17.63 29.36 -30.12
CA LEU A 22 -18.75 29.45 -29.18
C LEU A 22 -19.36 28.08 -28.85
N THR A 23 -19.26 27.09 -29.76
CA THR A 23 -19.68 25.71 -29.47
C THR A 23 -18.63 24.92 -28.67
N ALA A 24 -17.35 25.26 -28.76
CA ALA A 24 -16.31 24.71 -27.87
C ALA A 24 -16.37 25.27 -26.44
N LEU A 25 -16.97 26.45 -26.22
CA LEU A 25 -17.07 27.10 -24.90
C LEU A 25 -18.32 26.69 -24.11
N VAL A 26 -19.27 25.98 -24.73
CA VAL A 26 -20.44 25.39 -24.07
C VAL A 26 -20.22 23.88 -23.83
N LEU A 27 -18.98 23.49 -23.50
CA LEU A 27 -18.78 22.31 -22.64
C LEU A 27 -19.06 22.76 -21.21
N VAL A 28 -20.36 22.89 -20.99
CA VAL A 28 -21.08 23.21 -19.77
C VAL A 28 -20.30 22.77 -18.55
N ALA A 29 -20.11 23.71 -17.64
CA ALA A 29 -19.75 23.48 -16.24
C ALA A 29 -20.76 22.49 -15.64
N ALA A 30 -20.57 21.20 -15.86
CA ALA A 30 -21.22 20.18 -15.07
C ALA A 30 -20.81 20.47 -13.62
N PRO A 31 -21.76 20.55 -12.68
CA PRO A 31 -21.41 20.68 -11.28
C PRO A 31 -20.41 19.58 -10.94
N PRO A 32 -19.30 19.89 -10.25
CA PRO A 32 -18.32 18.89 -9.89
C PRO A 32 -19.08 17.78 -9.15
N THR A 33 -19.12 16.59 -9.74
CA THR A 33 -19.62 15.40 -9.07
C THR A 33 -18.71 15.16 -7.88
N LEU A 34 -19.17 15.59 -6.70
CA LEU A 34 -18.45 15.37 -5.46
C LEU A 34 -18.30 13.86 -5.29
N ALA A 35 -17.06 13.40 -5.12
CA ALA A 35 -16.81 11.99 -4.92
C ALA A 35 -17.55 11.51 -3.67
N LEU A 36 -18.37 10.48 -3.83
CA LEU A 36 -19.18 9.93 -2.74
C LEU A 36 -18.28 9.11 -1.80
N PRO A 37 -18.54 9.10 -0.48
CA PRO A 37 -17.87 8.18 0.42
C PRO A 37 -18.29 6.75 0.05
N THR A 38 -17.34 5.92 -0.40
CA THR A 38 -17.56 4.55 -0.86
C THR A 38 -17.11 3.50 0.14
N ALA A 39 -16.33 3.89 1.15
CA ALA A 39 -16.00 3.04 2.29
C ALA A 39 -15.78 3.90 3.55
N ALA A 40 -15.95 3.29 4.73
CA ALA A 40 -15.70 3.98 5.99
C ALA A 40 -14.22 4.33 6.16
N SER A 41 -13.33 3.37 5.86
CA SER A 41 -11.90 3.58 5.79
C SER A 41 -11.20 2.68 4.78
N PHE A 42 -10.03 3.10 4.34
CA PHE A 42 -9.16 2.34 3.45
C PHE A 42 -7.70 2.57 3.84
N GLY A 43 -6.95 1.49 4.06
CA GLY A 43 -5.58 1.63 4.51
C GLY A 43 -4.91 0.40 5.08
N VAL A 44 -3.83 0.63 5.81
CA VAL A 44 -2.98 -0.43 6.38
C VAL A 44 -3.02 -0.38 7.90
N GLU A 45 -2.76 -1.52 8.53
CA GLU A 45 -2.48 -1.58 9.97
C GLU A 45 -0.98 -1.36 10.23
N ASP A 46 -0.62 -1.25 11.51
CA ASP A 46 0.77 -1.31 11.92
C ASP A 46 1.38 -2.67 11.56
N ALA A 47 2.65 -2.65 11.14
CA ALA A 47 3.39 -3.83 10.73
C ALA A 47 4.84 -3.78 11.21
N SER A 48 5.49 -4.93 11.21
CA SER A 48 6.91 -5.03 11.53
C SER A 48 7.57 -6.15 10.76
N GLY A 49 8.90 -6.12 10.71
CA GLY A 49 9.69 -7.20 10.16
C GLY A 49 11.17 -7.04 10.43
N ASP A 50 11.92 -8.09 10.12
CA ASP A 50 13.36 -8.15 10.35
C ASP A 50 14.14 -7.50 9.22
N LYS A 51 15.31 -6.95 9.56
CA LYS A 51 16.22 -6.33 8.60
C LYS A 51 16.58 -7.31 7.47
N GLU A 52 16.67 -6.81 6.23
CA GLU A 52 17.08 -7.59 5.05
C GLU A 52 16.13 -8.74 4.69
N THR A 53 14.90 -8.70 5.22
CA THR A 53 13.83 -9.65 4.88
C THR A 53 12.70 -8.98 4.11
N TYR A 54 11.61 -9.73 3.92
CA TYR A 54 10.39 -9.26 3.28
C TYR A 54 9.21 -9.35 4.27
N ALA A 55 8.33 -8.37 4.23
CA ALA A 55 7.08 -8.37 4.99
C ALA A 55 5.89 -8.08 4.09
N VAL A 56 4.84 -8.88 4.24
CA VAL A 56 3.57 -8.70 3.52
C VAL A 56 2.63 -7.90 4.40
N VAL A 57 2.18 -6.75 3.90
CA VAL A 57 1.26 -5.83 4.59
C VAL A 57 -0.04 -5.74 3.80
N PRO A 58 -1.18 -6.20 4.35
CA PRO A 58 -2.47 -6.10 3.68
C PRO A 58 -2.99 -4.66 3.71
N VAL A 59 -3.55 -4.22 2.58
CA VAL A 59 -4.33 -2.99 2.46
C VAL A 59 -5.80 -3.36 2.54
N ASN A 60 -6.45 -2.92 3.61
CA ASN A 60 -7.82 -3.26 3.94
C ASN A 60 -8.79 -2.15 3.55
N ILE A 61 -9.98 -2.55 3.11
CA ILE A 61 -11.15 -1.69 2.98
C ILE A 61 -12.16 -2.05 4.07
N SER A 62 -12.84 -1.07 4.66
CA SER A 62 -13.86 -1.30 5.68
C SER A 62 -15.21 -0.68 5.32
N THR A 63 -16.27 -1.45 5.53
CA THR A 63 -17.68 -1.07 5.35
C THR A 63 -17.91 -0.37 4.00
N VAL A 64 -17.78 -1.13 2.91
CA VAL A 64 -18.07 -0.62 1.55
C VAL A 64 -19.53 -0.19 1.44
N GLN A 65 -19.78 0.90 0.72
CA GLN A 65 -21.10 1.45 0.44
C GLN A 65 -21.11 2.13 -0.93
N ASN A 66 -22.27 2.27 -1.55
CA ASN A 66 -22.40 2.88 -2.88
C ASN A 66 -21.59 2.11 -3.96
N GLY A 67 -21.50 0.79 -3.80
CA GLY A 67 -20.83 -0.15 -4.68
C GLY A 67 -21.78 -0.83 -5.68
N PRO A 68 -21.30 -1.88 -6.38
CA PRO A 68 -20.02 -2.58 -6.16
C PRO A 68 -18.81 -1.83 -6.74
N VAL A 69 -17.68 -1.91 -6.03
CA VAL A 69 -16.40 -1.31 -6.45
C VAL A 69 -15.72 -2.23 -7.47
N ILE A 70 -15.28 -1.66 -8.59
CA ILE A 70 -14.65 -2.40 -9.71
C ILE A 70 -13.25 -1.90 -10.09
N CYS A 71 -12.82 -0.76 -9.54
CA CYS A 71 -11.48 -0.21 -9.74
C CYS A 71 -11.05 0.54 -8.49
N ILE A 72 -9.76 0.43 -8.15
CA ILE A 72 -9.17 1.08 -6.98
C ILE A 72 -7.82 1.65 -7.38
N ILE A 73 -7.59 2.91 -7.04
CA ILE A 73 -6.29 3.59 -7.19
C ILE A 73 -5.97 4.26 -5.86
N PHE A 74 -4.72 4.15 -5.41
CA PHE A 74 -4.24 4.88 -4.25
C PHE A 74 -2.72 5.05 -4.31
N ASP A 75 -2.25 6.03 -3.53
CA ASP A 75 -0.85 6.27 -3.26
C ASP A 75 -0.55 5.84 -1.81
N ILE A 76 0.63 5.27 -1.58
CA ILE A 76 1.16 5.00 -0.25
C ILE A 76 2.55 5.61 -0.13
N ALA A 77 2.67 6.60 0.75
CA ALA A 77 3.93 7.26 1.05
C ALA A 77 4.61 6.61 2.26
N TYR A 78 5.91 6.38 2.15
CA TYR A 78 6.75 5.76 3.18
C TYR A 78 8.21 6.19 2.99
N ASP A 79 9.06 5.95 4.00
CA ASP A 79 10.51 6.19 3.86
C ASP A 79 11.15 5.06 3.06
N THR A 80 11.55 5.36 1.82
CA THR A 80 12.15 4.39 0.88
C THR A 80 13.52 3.85 1.34
N ILE A 81 14.15 4.50 2.32
CA ILE A 81 15.39 4.04 2.97
C ILE A 81 15.07 2.98 4.03
N VAL A 82 13.89 3.02 4.64
CA VAL A 82 13.45 2.06 5.68
C VAL A 82 12.83 0.82 5.05
N VAL A 83 11.86 1.00 4.14
CA VAL A 83 11.19 -0.09 3.42
C VAL A 83 10.98 0.27 1.96
N ASN A 84 10.76 -0.71 1.09
CA ASN A 84 10.39 -0.44 -0.30
C ASN A 84 9.47 -1.54 -0.85
N VAL A 85 8.35 -1.17 -1.49
CA VAL A 85 7.47 -2.13 -2.16
C VAL A 85 8.22 -2.76 -3.33
N VAL A 86 8.31 -4.09 -3.32
CA VAL A 86 8.92 -4.88 -4.41
C VAL A 86 7.89 -5.64 -5.24
N GLU A 87 6.72 -5.87 -4.68
CA GLU A 87 5.64 -6.61 -5.32
C GLU A 87 4.29 -6.21 -4.72
N VAL A 88 3.24 -6.22 -5.53
CA VAL A 88 1.86 -6.01 -5.11
C VAL A 88 1.03 -7.19 -5.59
N GLN A 89 0.38 -7.87 -4.65
CA GLN A 89 -0.46 -9.05 -4.91
C GLN A 89 -1.93 -8.72 -4.66
N ARG A 90 -2.81 -9.55 -5.23
CA ARG A 90 -4.26 -9.48 -4.97
C ARG A 90 -4.54 -9.83 -3.51
N GLY A 91 -5.48 -9.11 -2.91
CA GLY A 91 -6.04 -9.46 -1.61
C GLY A 91 -7.18 -10.46 -1.75
N ASP A 92 -7.79 -10.82 -0.63
CA ASP A 92 -8.88 -11.80 -0.60
C ASP A 92 -10.10 -11.32 -1.41
N LEU A 93 -10.46 -10.04 -1.28
CA LEU A 93 -11.61 -9.43 -1.95
C LEU A 93 -11.38 -9.22 -3.46
N THR A 94 -10.13 -9.29 -3.92
CA THR A 94 -9.76 -9.07 -5.33
C THR A 94 -9.05 -10.28 -5.92
N SER A 95 -9.16 -11.46 -5.29
CA SER A 95 -8.45 -12.68 -5.67
C SER A 95 -8.69 -13.11 -7.12
N THR A 96 -9.87 -12.80 -7.68
CA THR A 96 -10.25 -13.07 -9.07
C THR A 96 -9.95 -11.92 -10.04
N TRP A 97 -9.62 -10.73 -9.53
CA TRP A 97 -9.39 -9.54 -10.34
C TRP A 97 -8.14 -9.68 -11.21
N ASP A 98 -7.95 -8.75 -12.14
CA ASP A 98 -6.68 -8.66 -12.86
C ASP A 98 -5.52 -8.37 -11.90
N PRO A 99 -4.29 -8.81 -12.22
CA PRO A 99 -3.12 -8.47 -11.42
C PRO A 99 -2.95 -6.95 -11.24
N PRO A 100 -2.62 -6.47 -10.03
CA PRO A 100 -2.37 -5.05 -9.77
C PRO A 100 -1.24 -4.50 -10.66
N ASP A 101 -1.36 -3.24 -11.10
CA ASP A 101 -0.26 -2.45 -11.66
C ASP A 101 0.25 -1.51 -10.56
N PHE A 102 1.57 -1.34 -10.46
CA PHE A 102 2.15 -0.43 -9.46
C PHE A 102 3.41 0.23 -9.99
N ASN A 103 3.70 1.43 -9.50
CA ASN A 103 4.92 2.17 -9.81
C ASN A 103 5.51 2.77 -8.55
N ASN A 104 6.82 2.58 -8.37
CA ASN A 104 7.56 3.19 -7.27
C ASN A 104 8.06 4.58 -7.66
N PHE A 105 7.96 5.50 -6.71
CA PHE A 105 8.41 6.87 -6.78
C PHE A 105 9.36 7.16 -5.62
N ALA A 106 10.02 8.32 -5.64
CA ALA A 106 10.91 8.73 -4.55
C ALA A 106 10.18 8.87 -3.20
N TRP A 107 8.86 9.15 -3.23
CA TRP A 107 8.03 9.34 -2.04
C TRP A 107 7.29 8.07 -1.57
N GLY A 108 7.27 6.99 -2.37
CA GLY A 108 6.46 5.80 -2.08
C GLY A 108 6.00 5.04 -3.32
N THR A 109 4.79 4.50 -3.31
CA THR A 109 4.24 3.68 -4.41
C THR A 109 2.83 4.12 -4.77
N ARG A 110 2.52 4.13 -6.08
CA ARG A 110 1.14 4.20 -6.58
C ARG A 110 0.69 2.81 -6.99
N VAL A 111 -0.52 2.42 -6.59
CA VAL A 111 -1.11 1.12 -6.90
C VAL A 111 -2.45 1.33 -7.62
N ALA A 112 -2.70 0.50 -8.63
CA ALA A 112 -3.99 0.42 -9.31
C ALA A 112 -4.40 -1.05 -9.49
N ILE A 113 -5.67 -1.36 -9.24
CA ILE A 113 -6.22 -2.70 -9.46
C ILE A 113 -7.64 -2.59 -10.04
N VAL A 114 -7.96 -3.48 -10.99
CA VAL A 114 -9.22 -3.46 -11.75
C VAL A 114 -9.81 -4.86 -11.75
N TYR A 115 -11.14 -4.93 -11.63
CA TYR A 115 -11.90 -6.17 -11.75
C TYR A 115 -11.65 -6.92 -13.07
N ASP A 116 -11.98 -8.20 -13.10
CA ASP A 116 -11.79 -9.12 -14.23
C ASP A 116 -12.76 -8.89 -15.42
N GLY A 117 -13.62 -7.86 -15.33
CA GLY A 117 -14.69 -7.61 -16.28
C GLY A 117 -16.03 -8.25 -15.90
N ASN A 118 -16.10 -9.02 -14.81
CA ASN A 118 -17.33 -9.55 -14.26
C ASN A 118 -17.75 -8.75 -13.01
N THR A 119 -18.84 -7.98 -13.11
CA THR A 119 -19.30 -7.10 -12.04
C THR A 119 -19.78 -7.85 -10.80
N THR A 120 -20.12 -9.16 -10.91
CA THR A 120 -20.44 -9.99 -9.73
C THR A 120 -19.23 -10.20 -8.82
N ASN A 121 -18.02 -10.05 -9.38
CA ASN A 121 -16.77 -10.15 -8.64
C ASN A 121 -16.31 -8.79 -8.09
N GLY A 122 -17.07 -7.71 -8.33
CA GLY A 122 -16.82 -6.42 -7.69
C GLY A 122 -16.94 -6.51 -6.16
N ILE A 123 -16.31 -5.60 -5.44
CA ILE A 123 -16.39 -5.56 -3.98
C ILE A 123 -17.76 -5.00 -3.60
N GLN A 124 -18.61 -5.83 -3.01
CA GLN A 124 -20.01 -5.53 -2.73
C GLN A 124 -20.18 -4.64 -1.48
N ASP A 125 -21.34 -3.98 -1.38
CA ASP A 125 -21.70 -3.20 -0.21
C ASP A 125 -21.71 -4.04 1.08
N GLY A 126 -21.33 -3.41 2.19
CA GLY A 126 -21.20 -4.01 3.51
C GLY A 126 -19.92 -4.84 3.72
N THR A 127 -19.10 -5.07 2.69
CA THR A 127 -17.90 -5.92 2.80
C THR A 127 -16.73 -5.20 3.47
N THR A 128 -15.83 -5.97 4.07
CA THR A 128 -14.58 -5.54 4.73
C THR A 128 -13.53 -6.62 4.52
N GLY A 129 -12.27 -6.23 4.24
CA GLY A 129 -11.19 -7.20 4.01
C GLY A 129 -10.03 -6.66 3.19
N SER A 130 -9.06 -7.53 2.88
CA SER A 130 -7.87 -7.16 2.10
C SER A 130 -8.20 -7.00 0.62
N VAL A 131 -7.75 -5.87 0.06
CA VAL A 131 -7.87 -5.50 -1.35
C VAL A 131 -6.58 -5.80 -2.11
N VAL A 132 -5.43 -5.49 -1.52
CA VAL A 132 -4.11 -5.84 -2.06
C VAL A 132 -3.16 -6.18 -0.92
N ASN A 133 -2.15 -7.00 -1.21
CA ASN A 133 -1.09 -7.33 -0.28
C ASN A 133 0.22 -6.71 -0.80
N LEU A 134 0.79 -5.78 -0.04
CA LEU A 134 2.04 -5.11 -0.37
C LEU A 134 3.22 -5.91 0.19
N ASN A 135 4.14 -6.34 -0.66
CA ASN A 135 5.35 -7.01 -0.24
C ASN A 135 6.50 -6.00 -0.15
N PHE A 136 6.96 -5.70 1.07
CA PHE A 136 8.03 -4.74 1.32
C PHE A 136 9.37 -5.45 1.50
N SER A 137 10.41 -4.97 0.80
CA SER A 137 11.81 -5.25 1.19
C SER A 137 12.22 -4.32 2.33
N ILE A 138 12.79 -4.88 3.40
CA ILE A 138 13.15 -4.13 4.61
C ILE A 138 14.63 -3.77 4.58
N LYS A 139 14.93 -2.46 4.57
CA LYS A 139 16.28 -1.91 4.35
C LYS A 139 16.85 -1.08 5.50
N GLY A 140 15.98 -0.51 6.34
CA GLY A 140 16.39 0.35 7.45
C GLY A 140 17.16 -0.39 8.53
N THR A 141 17.56 0.32 9.59
CA THR A 141 18.28 -0.27 10.72
C THR A 141 17.32 -0.86 11.76
N PRO A 142 17.71 -1.91 12.50
CA PRO A 142 16.95 -2.39 13.65
C PRO A 142 16.57 -1.24 14.61
N GLY A 143 15.32 -1.21 15.05
CA GLY A 143 14.77 -0.16 15.91
C GLY A 143 14.32 1.13 15.19
N SER A 144 14.56 1.26 13.88
CA SER A 144 13.98 2.36 13.09
C SER A 144 12.52 2.06 12.73
N SER A 145 11.75 3.12 12.45
CA SER A 145 10.37 3.02 11.98
C SER A 145 10.05 4.10 10.95
N CYS A 146 9.01 3.86 10.15
CA CYS A 146 8.48 4.85 9.22
C CYS A 146 6.96 4.79 9.15
N GLY A 147 6.32 5.92 8.82
CA GLY A 147 4.89 5.96 8.58
C GLY A 147 4.54 5.39 7.20
N MET A 148 3.40 4.73 7.11
CA MET A 148 2.75 4.26 5.89
C MET A 148 1.47 5.06 5.68
N ASN A 149 1.56 6.13 4.90
CA ASN A 149 0.48 7.11 4.75
C ASN A 149 -0.22 6.96 3.40
N LEU A 150 -1.51 6.68 3.41
CA LEU A 150 -2.30 6.58 2.19
C LEU A 150 -2.86 7.94 1.75
N SER A 151 -2.88 8.16 0.45
CA SER A 151 -3.47 9.34 -0.17
C SER A 151 -4.03 9.00 -1.56
N ASN A 152 -4.72 9.96 -2.18
CA ASN A 152 -5.28 9.83 -3.52
C ASN A 152 -6.13 8.56 -3.72
N ILE A 153 -6.89 8.20 -2.67
CA ILE A 153 -7.75 7.01 -2.65
C ILE A 153 -8.96 7.27 -3.54
N GLN A 154 -9.08 6.50 -4.61
CA GLN A 154 -10.17 6.58 -5.57
C GLN A 154 -10.76 5.20 -5.80
N PHE A 155 -12.08 5.12 -5.73
CA PHE A 155 -12.87 3.96 -6.09
C PHE A 155 -13.69 4.27 -7.33
N SER A 156 -13.98 3.25 -8.14
CA SER A 156 -14.97 3.36 -9.20
C SER A 156 -16.06 2.32 -8.99
N ASP A 157 -17.31 2.75 -9.08
CA ASP A 157 -18.45 1.85 -9.23
C ASP A 157 -18.60 1.37 -10.68
N THR A 158 -19.62 0.55 -10.94
CA THR A 158 -19.96 0.05 -12.28
C THR A 158 -20.44 1.12 -13.27
N GLY A 159 -20.85 2.29 -12.77
CA GLY A 159 -21.20 3.47 -13.57
C GLY A 159 -20.01 4.40 -13.82
N TYR A 160 -18.80 4.01 -13.41
CA TYR A 160 -17.58 4.84 -13.46
C TYR A 160 -17.65 6.11 -12.62
N SER A 161 -18.52 6.14 -11.62
CA SER A 161 -18.58 7.23 -10.65
C SER A 161 -17.42 7.09 -9.67
N VAL A 162 -16.70 8.18 -9.44
CA VAL A 162 -15.56 8.19 -8.53
C VAL A 162 -16.04 8.35 -7.10
N GLY A 163 -15.58 7.45 -6.24
CA GLY A 163 -15.77 7.50 -4.80
C GLY A 163 -14.46 7.64 -4.04
N THR A 164 -14.54 7.98 -2.75
CA THR A 164 -13.39 8.12 -1.84
C THR A 164 -13.64 7.40 -0.51
N ALA A 165 -12.61 7.29 0.32
CA ALA A 165 -12.73 6.84 1.72
C ALA A 165 -11.70 7.55 2.58
N SER A 166 -11.93 7.55 3.89
CA SER A 166 -10.95 8.05 4.85
C SER A 166 -9.71 7.15 4.86
N ALA A 167 -8.53 7.76 4.76
CA ALA A 167 -7.27 7.02 4.85
C ALA A 167 -7.08 6.46 6.27
N LYS A 168 -6.67 5.18 6.35
CA LYS A 168 -6.18 4.57 7.58
C LYS A 168 -4.67 4.33 7.45
N ASN A 169 -3.89 5.18 8.09
CA ASN A 169 -2.43 5.08 8.04
C ASN A 169 -1.91 4.13 9.11
N GLY A 170 -0.78 3.47 8.83
CA GLY A 170 -0.09 2.60 9.78
C GLY A 170 1.37 3.02 9.96
N THR A 171 2.07 2.31 10.83
CA THR A 171 3.51 2.45 11.07
C THR A 171 4.20 1.13 10.75
N PHE A 172 5.33 1.19 10.05
CA PHE A 172 6.21 0.05 9.87
C PHE A 172 7.42 0.18 10.82
N SER A 173 7.68 -0.85 11.63
CA SER A 173 8.82 -0.88 12.55
C SER A 173 9.78 -2.03 12.23
N ILE A 174 11.07 -1.74 12.21
CA ILE A 174 12.09 -2.78 12.04
C ILE A 174 12.42 -3.34 13.41
N LEU A 175 12.21 -4.65 13.57
CA LEU A 175 12.46 -5.33 14.83
C LEU A 175 13.92 -5.14 15.25
N GLY A 176 14.13 -4.86 16.54
CA GLY A 176 15.45 -4.76 17.12
C GLY A 176 16.19 -6.09 17.00
N GLU A 177 17.52 -6.04 16.89
CA GLU A 177 18.31 -7.26 17.06
C GLU A 177 18.01 -7.81 18.46
N PRO A 178 17.69 -9.10 18.61
CA PRO A 178 17.48 -9.67 19.93
C PRO A 178 18.75 -9.40 20.74
N GLU A 179 18.57 -8.81 21.92
CA GLU A 179 19.69 -8.58 22.83
C GLU A 179 20.48 -9.88 22.95
N PRO A 180 21.82 -9.88 22.76
CA PRO A 180 22.59 -11.11 22.81
C PRO A 180 22.27 -11.78 24.13
N THR A 181 21.79 -13.03 24.06
CA THR A 181 21.51 -13.80 25.27
C THR A 181 22.79 -13.74 26.10
N PRO A 182 22.72 -13.26 27.37
CA PRO A 182 23.92 -13.02 28.15
C PRO A 182 24.71 -14.32 28.18
N THR A 183 25.93 -14.29 27.64
CA THR A 183 26.82 -15.45 27.69
C THR A 183 26.90 -15.85 29.16
N PRO A 184 26.53 -17.10 29.53
CA PRO A 184 26.58 -17.51 30.91
C PRO A 184 27.98 -17.21 31.44
N ALA A 185 28.05 -16.54 32.59
CA ALA A 185 29.32 -16.22 33.22
C ALA A 185 30.16 -17.50 33.29
N PRO A 186 31.47 -17.45 32.97
CA PRO A 186 32.31 -18.64 32.99
C PRO A 186 32.13 -19.32 34.34
N THR A 187 31.80 -20.62 34.30
CA THR A 187 31.70 -21.41 35.53
C THR A 187 33.01 -21.24 36.29
N PRO A 188 32.99 -20.80 37.56
CA PRO A 188 34.21 -20.61 38.31
C PRO A 188 35.05 -21.90 38.26
N PRO A 189 36.38 -21.80 38.12
CA PRO A 189 37.25 -22.97 38.15
C PRO A 189 36.93 -23.83 39.37
N PRO A 190 36.94 -25.17 39.26
CA PRO A 190 36.74 -26.05 40.40
C PRO A 190 37.67 -25.61 41.55
N ALA A 191 37.11 -25.39 42.74
CA ALA A 191 37.91 -25.06 43.90
C ALA A 191 38.98 -26.16 44.06
N PRO A 192 40.27 -25.81 44.26
CA PRO A 192 41.30 -26.80 44.49
C PRO A 192 40.86 -27.69 45.66
N PRO A 193 41.05 -29.02 45.59
CA PRO A 193 40.68 -29.91 46.67
C PRO A 193 41.34 -29.40 47.96
N ARG A 194 40.53 -29.08 48.97
CA ARG A 194 41.02 -28.74 50.30
C ARG A 194 41.86 -29.93 50.78
N LEU A 195 43.17 -29.76 50.79
CA LEU A 195 44.09 -30.67 51.47
C LEU A 195 43.69 -30.70 52.93
N GLY A 196 42.96 -31.74 53.33
CA GLY A 196 42.68 -32.02 54.71
C GLY A 196 44.00 -32.13 55.46
N GLY A 197 44.19 -31.26 56.44
CA GLY A 197 45.28 -31.36 57.40
C GLY A 197 45.11 -32.64 58.22
N GLY A 198 45.74 -33.71 57.75
CA GLY A 198 45.96 -34.93 58.52
C GLY A 198 47.33 -34.82 59.19
N GLY A 199 47.31 -34.48 60.48
CA GLY A 199 48.49 -34.61 61.32
C GLY A 199 48.85 -36.09 61.57
N GLY A 200 50.09 -36.32 61.96
CA GLY A 200 50.48 -37.48 62.74
C GLY A 200 51.31 -38.54 62.03
N GLY A 201 52.61 -38.52 62.29
CA GLY A 201 53.28 -39.68 62.88
C GLY A 201 53.83 -40.76 61.95
N GLY A 202 55.16 -40.86 61.93
CA GLY A 202 55.83 -42.14 62.22
C GLY A 202 56.22 -43.03 61.03
N GLY A 203 57.52 -43.00 60.72
CA GLY A 203 58.35 -44.21 60.73
C GLY A 203 58.27 -45.20 59.57
N GLY A 204 59.40 -45.37 58.88
CA GLY A 204 59.88 -46.70 58.52
C GLY A 204 59.71 -47.11 57.06
N GLY A 205 60.82 -46.98 56.31
CA GLY A 205 61.40 -48.03 55.47
C GLY A 205 60.56 -48.70 54.37
N GLY A 206 61.02 -48.56 53.13
CA GLY A 206 60.96 -49.66 52.17
C GLY A 206 60.42 -49.34 50.78
N SER A 207 61.34 -49.40 49.81
CA SER A 207 61.19 -50.02 48.49
C SER A 207 60.24 -49.42 47.44
N LEU A 208 60.91 -48.91 46.39
CA LEU A 208 60.63 -48.97 44.94
C LEU A 208 59.37 -49.77 44.52
N ILE A 209 58.53 -49.20 43.64
CA ILE A 209 58.17 -49.66 42.26
C ILE A 209 57.28 -48.57 41.60
N PHE A 210 57.70 -48.03 40.45
CA PHE A 210 56.83 -47.31 39.51
C PHE A 210 56.07 -48.32 38.63
N PRO A 211 54.79 -48.06 38.31
CA PRO A 211 54.40 -48.21 36.90
C PRO A 211 53.53 -47.04 36.39
N PRO A 212 53.36 -46.94 35.06
CA PRO A 212 53.08 -45.67 34.41
C PRO A 212 51.66 -45.57 33.80
N TYR A 213 51.31 -44.34 33.46
CA TYR A 213 50.20 -43.90 32.61
C TYR A 213 48.77 -44.06 33.15
N LEU A 214 48.27 -42.97 33.76
CA LEU A 214 46.84 -42.71 33.85
C LEU A 214 46.46 -41.79 32.68
N SER A 215 45.66 -42.32 31.75
CA SER A 215 45.10 -41.57 30.63
C SER A 215 44.08 -40.56 31.13
N THR A 216 44.42 -39.28 31.01
CA THR A 216 43.51 -38.16 31.29
C THR A 216 42.47 -38.09 30.17
N SER A 217 41.27 -38.61 30.41
CA SER A 217 40.13 -38.42 29.50
C SER A 217 39.68 -36.97 29.53
N THR A 218 39.94 -36.24 28.44
CA THR A 218 39.40 -34.90 28.23
C THR A 218 37.86 -34.99 28.16
N PRO A 219 37.11 -34.26 28.99
CA PRO A 219 35.66 -34.29 28.93
C PRO A 219 35.19 -33.64 27.63
N THR A 220 34.49 -34.42 26.80
CA THR A 220 33.77 -33.90 25.64
C THR A 220 32.71 -32.90 26.12
N PRO A 221 32.72 -31.64 25.65
CA PRO A 221 31.70 -30.68 26.03
C PRO A 221 30.31 -31.20 25.63
N ALA A 222 29.38 -31.15 26.58
CA ALA A 222 27.99 -31.52 26.37
C ALA A 222 27.39 -30.64 25.25
N PRO A 223 26.52 -31.21 24.38
CA PRO A 223 25.89 -30.45 23.31
C PRO A 223 25.12 -29.26 23.90
N SER A 224 25.42 -28.07 23.37
CA SER A 224 24.72 -26.83 23.71
C SER A 224 23.22 -27.04 23.45
N PRO A 225 22.33 -26.71 24.41
CA PRO A 225 20.90 -26.85 24.21
C PRO A 225 20.48 -25.94 23.05
N THR A 226 19.88 -26.54 22.02
CA THR A 226 19.22 -25.82 20.93
C THR A 226 18.19 -24.86 21.54
N PRO A 227 18.22 -23.56 21.21
CA PRO A 227 17.27 -22.61 21.77
C PRO A 227 15.85 -23.02 21.36
N SER A 228 15.04 -23.36 22.37
CA SER A 228 13.62 -23.60 22.19
C SER A 228 12.96 -22.23 22.02
N VAL A 229 12.52 -21.93 20.80
CA VAL A 229 11.77 -20.70 20.52
C VAL A 229 10.39 -20.86 21.14
N THR A 230 10.21 -20.27 22.32
CA THR A 230 8.89 -20.13 22.93
C THR A 230 8.09 -19.13 22.11
N VAL A 231 7.22 -19.65 21.24
CA VAL A 231 6.26 -18.83 20.51
C VAL A 231 5.24 -18.31 21.53
N THR A 232 5.36 -17.04 21.90
CA THR A 232 4.33 -16.36 22.70
C THR A 232 3.03 -16.35 21.89
N PRO A 233 1.93 -16.96 22.37
CA PRO A 233 0.68 -16.96 21.64
C PRO A 233 0.17 -15.53 21.48
N LEU A 234 -0.20 -15.18 20.24
CA LEU A 234 -0.83 -13.93 19.86
C LEU A 234 -2.07 -13.70 20.75
N PRO A 235 -2.26 -12.50 21.36
CA PRO A 235 -3.42 -12.23 22.18
C PRO A 235 -4.69 -12.33 21.33
N THR A 236 -5.54 -13.29 21.66
CA THR A 236 -6.90 -13.41 21.14
C THR A 236 -7.69 -12.18 21.59
N THR A 237 -7.97 -11.27 20.66
CA THR A 237 -8.88 -10.15 20.90
C THR A 237 -10.31 -10.67 20.94
N THR A 238 -10.85 -10.80 22.14
CA THR A 238 -12.27 -11.08 22.37
C THR A 238 -13.12 -9.94 21.76
N PRO A 239 -14.04 -10.22 20.83
CA PRO A 239 -14.93 -9.19 20.30
C PRO A 239 -15.87 -8.72 21.41
N THR A 240 -15.70 -7.46 21.81
CA THR A 240 -16.65 -6.79 22.72
C THR A 240 -17.91 -6.46 21.94
N HIS A 241 -19.02 -7.09 22.35
CA HIS A 241 -20.35 -6.82 21.81
C HIS A 241 -20.73 -5.35 22.02
N SER A 242 -21.02 -4.67 20.92
CA SER A 242 -21.56 -3.31 20.89
C SER A 242 -23.02 -3.28 21.39
N PRO A 243 -23.40 -2.36 22.29
CA PRO A 243 -24.77 -2.27 22.77
C PRO A 243 -25.70 -1.64 21.71
N SER A 244 -26.85 -2.28 21.55
CA SER A 244 -28.03 -1.83 20.82
C SER A 244 -28.49 -0.45 21.28
N LEU A 245 -28.48 0.55 20.39
CA LEU A 245 -29.07 1.86 20.64
C LEU A 245 -30.58 1.85 20.36
N ALA A 246 -31.34 2.20 21.40
CA ALA A 246 -32.78 2.43 21.38
C ALA A 246 -33.14 3.66 20.54
N SER A 247 -34.25 3.56 19.81
CA SER A 247 -34.84 4.65 19.05
C SER A 247 -35.34 5.76 19.98
N LEU A 248 -34.94 7.00 19.72
CA LEU A 248 -35.63 8.18 20.19
C LEU A 248 -36.22 8.93 19.00
N ALA A 249 -37.55 9.00 18.99
CA ALA A 249 -38.35 9.87 18.15
C ALA A 249 -38.30 11.33 18.65
N SER A 250 -38.88 12.23 17.85
CA SER A 250 -39.29 13.61 18.18
C SER A 250 -38.17 14.66 17.99
N THR A 251 -38.36 15.83 17.35
CA THR A 251 -39.56 16.58 16.98
C THR A 251 -39.15 17.60 15.91
N ALA A 252 -40.03 17.90 14.96
CA ALA A 252 -39.88 19.05 14.06
C ALA A 252 -39.96 20.38 14.83
N PRO A 253 -39.33 21.45 14.31
CA PRO A 253 -39.98 22.75 14.33
C PRO A 253 -40.06 23.38 12.95
N SER A 254 -41.29 23.77 12.64
CA SER A 254 -41.67 24.82 11.70
C SER A 254 -41.05 26.16 12.11
N GLN A 255 -40.47 26.90 11.15
CA GLN A 255 -41.01 28.18 10.68
C GLN A 255 -40.06 28.90 9.71
N THR A 256 -40.67 29.32 8.59
CA THR A 256 -40.21 30.37 7.67
C THR A 256 -40.39 31.74 8.33
N PRO A 257 -39.49 32.71 8.08
CA PRO A 257 -40.00 33.97 7.56
C PRO A 257 -39.19 34.53 6.38
N THR A 258 -39.97 34.97 5.39
CA THR A 258 -39.63 35.82 4.26
C THR A 258 -38.91 37.09 4.72
N GLU A 259 -37.74 37.38 4.16
CA GLU A 259 -37.16 38.73 4.21
C GLU A 259 -36.70 39.21 2.82
N LYS A 260 -36.97 40.49 2.60
CA LYS A 260 -37.02 41.27 1.36
C LYS A 260 -35.61 41.78 0.97
N PRO A 261 -35.24 41.87 -0.32
CA PRO A 261 -33.89 42.29 -0.70
C PRO A 261 -33.71 43.80 -0.51
N ARG A 262 -32.67 44.20 0.23
CA ARG A 262 -32.20 45.58 0.32
C ARG A 262 -30.84 45.70 -0.37
N SER A 263 -30.85 46.32 -1.54
CA SER A 263 -29.66 46.77 -2.27
C SER A 263 -28.85 47.75 -1.43
N GLY A 264 -27.55 47.47 -1.28
CA GLY A 264 -26.57 48.34 -0.65
C GLY A 264 -25.19 48.07 -1.23
N LEU A 265 -24.87 48.79 -2.31
CA LEU A 265 -23.57 48.86 -2.98
C LEU A 265 -22.57 49.58 -2.07
N LEU A 266 -21.43 48.97 -1.74
CA LEU A 266 -20.12 49.66 -1.63
C LEU A 266 -18.98 48.65 -1.91
N PRO A 267 -17.92 49.05 -2.65
CA PRO A 267 -16.87 48.15 -3.10
C PRO A 267 -15.76 48.04 -2.04
N LEU A 268 -15.47 46.83 -1.57
CA LEU A 268 -14.21 46.51 -0.90
C LEU A 268 -13.26 45.89 -1.91
N HIS A 269 -12.18 46.62 -2.15
CA HIS A 269 -11.04 46.27 -2.97
C HIS A 269 -10.25 45.17 -2.26
N MET A 270 -10.27 43.95 -2.80
CA MET A 270 -9.47 42.82 -2.31
C MET A 270 -8.85 42.12 -3.52
N SER A 271 -7.80 42.75 -4.04
CA SER A 271 -6.87 42.19 -5.03
C SER A 271 -5.81 41.33 -4.32
N ASP A 272 -5.47 40.22 -4.98
CA ASP A 272 -4.33 39.32 -4.73
C ASP A 272 -4.36 38.37 -3.53
N LEU A 273 -4.75 37.11 -3.83
CA LEU A 273 -4.00 35.85 -3.54
C LEU A 273 -4.83 34.57 -3.73
N GLY A 274 -6.11 34.65 -4.15
CA GLY A 274 -6.97 33.48 -4.37
C GLY A 274 -6.81 32.77 -5.73
N GLY A 275 -6.04 33.34 -6.66
CA GLY A 275 -5.97 32.88 -8.06
C GLY A 275 -4.97 31.76 -8.34
N ILE A 276 -4.05 31.44 -7.44
CA ILE A 276 -2.99 30.44 -7.71
C ILE A 276 -3.33 29.06 -7.11
N VAL A 277 -4.14 29.01 -6.06
CA VAL A 277 -4.55 27.73 -5.43
C VAL A 277 -5.62 27.01 -6.26
N PHE A 278 -6.48 27.74 -6.98
CA PHE A 278 -7.53 27.13 -7.82
C PHE A 278 -7.01 26.52 -9.14
N PHE A 279 -5.87 26.99 -9.64
CA PHE A 279 -5.28 26.41 -10.86
C PHE A 279 -4.57 25.09 -10.60
N ILE A 280 -4.02 24.86 -9.40
CA ILE A 280 -3.30 23.60 -9.10
C ILE A 280 -4.28 22.42 -8.95
N THR A 281 -5.46 22.63 -8.35
CA THR A 281 -6.46 21.56 -8.17
C THR A 281 -7.12 21.13 -9.47
N ALA A 282 -7.34 22.07 -10.41
CA ALA A 282 -7.93 21.76 -11.72
C ALA A 282 -6.96 20.99 -12.63
N TYR A 283 -5.65 21.29 -12.58
CA TYR A 283 -4.65 20.53 -13.33
C TYR A 283 -4.46 19.11 -12.79
N GLY A 284 -4.51 18.90 -11.47
CA GLY A 284 -4.46 17.56 -10.88
C GLY A 284 -5.57 16.64 -11.40
N PHE A 285 -6.80 17.15 -11.50
CA PHE A 285 -7.95 16.39 -12.01
C PHE A 285 -7.86 16.07 -13.50
N ILE A 286 -7.30 16.98 -14.32
CA ILE A 286 -7.10 16.73 -15.76
C ILE A 286 -6.01 15.67 -15.97
N PHE A 287 -4.91 15.72 -15.21
CA PHE A 287 -3.86 14.70 -15.30
C PHE A 287 -4.33 13.33 -14.79
N ASP A 288 -5.11 13.28 -13.71
CA ASP A 288 -5.70 12.02 -13.25
C ASP A 288 -6.72 11.47 -14.25
N SER A 289 -7.53 12.33 -14.88
CA SER A 289 -8.47 11.89 -15.93
C SER A 289 -7.75 11.32 -17.15
N VAL A 290 -6.64 11.93 -17.57
CA VAL A 290 -5.79 11.42 -18.66
C VAL A 290 -5.08 10.14 -18.25
N ALA A 291 -4.63 10.02 -16.99
CA ALA A 291 -4.02 8.81 -16.47
C ALA A 291 -5.02 7.66 -16.41
N ILE A 292 -6.26 7.91 -15.97
CA ILE A 292 -7.36 6.94 -16.02
C ILE A 292 -7.60 6.53 -17.47
N TRP A 293 -7.76 7.49 -18.40
CA TRP A 293 -7.95 7.19 -19.82
C TRP A 293 -6.80 6.38 -20.42
N TYR A 294 -5.56 6.72 -20.10
CA TYR A 294 -4.37 6.02 -20.56
C TYR A 294 -4.29 4.61 -19.97
N LEU A 295 -4.59 4.44 -18.69
CA LEU A 295 -4.68 3.13 -18.04
C LEU A 295 -5.81 2.30 -18.67
N THR A 296 -6.98 2.88 -18.94
CA THR A 296 -8.07 2.24 -19.67
C THR A 296 -7.64 1.85 -21.09
N LEU A 297 -6.87 2.68 -21.80
CA LEU A 297 -6.36 2.38 -23.14
C LEU A 297 -5.31 1.26 -23.12
N LYS A 298 -4.32 1.36 -22.22
CA LYS A 298 -3.27 0.36 -21.99
C LYS A 298 -3.89 -0.97 -21.58
N TRP A 299 -4.92 -0.94 -20.75
CA TRP A 299 -5.68 -2.11 -20.32
C TRP A 299 -6.49 -2.71 -21.47
N SER A 300 -7.21 -1.89 -22.24
CA SER A 300 -7.92 -2.33 -23.46
C SER A 300 -6.96 -2.97 -24.45
N TYR A 301 -5.77 -2.39 -24.64
CA TYR A 301 -4.73 -2.93 -25.52
C TYR A 301 -4.19 -4.27 -25.01
N ARG A 302 -3.89 -4.41 -23.71
CA ARG A 302 -3.50 -5.71 -23.10
C ARG A 302 -4.60 -6.76 -23.24
N LYS A 303 -5.87 -6.39 -23.08
CA LYS A 303 -7.02 -7.28 -23.23
C LYS A 303 -7.18 -7.76 -24.68
N ILE A 304 -6.97 -6.88 -25.65
CA ILE A 304 -6.94 -7.23 -27.08
C ILE A 304 -5.79 -8.21 -27.37
N LEU A 305 -4.60 -7.95 -26.83
CA LEU A 305 -3.45 -8.84 -26.99
C LEU A 305 -3.67 -10.23 -26.37
N ARG A 306 -4.30 -10.32 -25.18
CA ARG A 306 -4.62 -11.60 -24.53
C ARG A 306 -5.72 -12.39 -25.23
N ARG A 307 -6.63 -11.71 -25.94
CA ARG A 307 -7.74 -12.35 -26.67
C ARG A 307 -7.39 -12.71 -28.12
N SER A 308 -6.20 -12.38 -28.61
CA SER A 308 -5.77 -12.77 -29.94
C SER A 308 -5.25 -14.21 -29.92
N PRO A 309 -5.95 -15.19 -30.53
CA PRO A 309 -5.55 -16.61 -30.50
C PRO A 309 -4.38 -16.95 -31.46
N ALA A 310 -3.56 -15.98 -31.84
CA ALA A 310 -2.50 -16.20 -32.83
C ALA A 310 -1.26 -15.34 -32.53
N TYR A 311 -0.42 -15.82 -31.63
CA TYR A 311 1.03 -15.62 -31.79
C TYR A 311 1.66 -17.02 -31.84
N PRO A 312 2.15 -17.46 -33.00
CA PRO A 312 2.88 -18.72 -33.07
C PRO A 312 4.18 -18.58 -32.30
N ASN A 313 4.27 -19.25 -31.15
CA ASN A 313 5.46 -19.33 -30.31
C ASN A 313 6.47 -20.39 -30.82
N SER A 314 6.34 -20.83 -32.07
CA SER A 314 7.25 -21.81 -32.66
C SER A 314 7.89 -21.26 -33.94
N GLU A 315 9.22 -21.28 -33.99
CA GLU A 315 10.03 -20.91 -35.16
C GLU A 315 9.72 -21.80 -36.39
N SER A 316 8.98 -22.90 -36.19
CA SER A 316 8.45 -23.77 -37.24
C SER A 316 7.28 -23.17 -38.05
N ASP A 317 6.46 -22.31 -37.45
CA ASP A 317 5.26 -21.79 -38.13
C ASP A 317 5.56 -20.67 -39.14
N VAL A 318 6.70 -19.97 -38.96
CA VAL A 318 7.15 -18.93 -39.90
C VAL A 318 7.57 -19.51 -41.25
N LYS A 319 7.98 -20.79 -41.30
CA LYS A 319 8.42 -21.44 -42.55
C LYS A 319 7.28 -21.91 -43.46
N GLN A 320 6.04 -21.95 -42.97
CA GLN A 320 4.88 -22.37 -43.76
C GLN A 320 4.19 -21.20 -44.49
N LEU A 321 4.47 -19.96 -44.13
CA LEU A 321 3.84 -18.77 -44.74
C LEU A 321 4.63 -18.21 -45.96
N VAL A 322 5.72 -18.88 -46.37
CA VAL A 322 6.59 -18.49 -47.51
C VAL A 322 6.61 -19.58 -48.61
N ARG A 323 5.56 -20.39 -48.69
CA ARG A 323 5.25 -21.23 -49.87
C ARG A 323 3.80 -21.01 -50.27
#